data_AF-A0AAW0XEY0-F1
#
_entry.id   AF-A0AAW0XEY0-F1
#
_cell.length_a   1.000
_cell.length_b   1.000
_cell.length_c   1.000
_cell.angle_alpha   90.00
_cell.angle_beta   90.00
_cell.angle_gamma   90.00
#
_symmetry.space_group_name_H-M   'P 1'
#
loop_
_entity.id
_entity.type
_entity.pdbx_description
1 polymer ?
#
loop_
_entity_poly.entity_id
_entity_poly.type
_entity_poly.pdbx_seq_one_letter_code
_entity_poly.pdbx_strand_id
1 'polypeptide(L)'
;MENVYKNKFLKEMSVHSELLLYDWSEKGEPEIVVEDIERINFDFDKNDPKMADWRKDDEWDWCETRMKYTKLKRVIMQWMNVPGINVPELLVEGQDVKIYNDVVYSAPGMRYAKGFNKDMGDKFIATKVRFET
;
A
#
# COMPACT_ATOMS: atom_id res chain seq x y z
N MET A 1 13.52 -9.59 -17.02
CA MET A 1 12.82 -9.55 -15.71
C MET A 1 13.26 -10.70 -14.80
N GLU A 2 13.24 -11.96 -15.27
CA GLU A 2 13.56 -13.14 -14.45
C GLU A 2 14.93 -13.12 -13.77
N ASN A 3 16.00 -12.73 -14.48
CA ASN A 3 17.34 -12.64 -13.88
C ASN A 3 17.43 -11.65 -12.71
N VAL A 4 16.70 -10.53 -12.78
CA VAL A 4 16.68 -9.54 -11.68
C VAL A 4 15.87 -10.08 -10.51
N TYR A 5 14.74 -10.73 -10.80
CA TYR A 5 13.91 -11.38 -9.79
C TYR A 5 14.70 -12.44 -9.01
N LYS A 6 15.32 -13.40 -9.72
CA LYS A 6 16.07 -14.50 -9.11
C LYS A 6 17.32 -14.05 -8.36
N ASN A 7 18.11 -13.15 -8.96
CA ASN A 7 19.45 -12.84 -8.43
C ASN A 7 19.48 -11.63 -7.48
N LYS A 8 18.51 -10.72 -7.57
CA LYS A 8 18.45 -9.53 -6.71
C LYS A 8 17.28 -9.60 -5.74
N PHE A 9 16.06 -9.65 -6.27
CA PHE A 9 14.86 -9.54 -5.44
C PHE A 9 14.73 -10.67 -4.42
N LEU A 10 14.83 -11.94 -4.85
CA LEU A 10 14.74 -13.08 -3.91
C LEU A 10 15.86 -13.06 -2.86
N LYS A 11 17.06 -12.60 -3.23
CA LYS A 11 18.18 -12.50 -2.29
C LYS A 11 17.96 -11.43 -1.22
N GLU A 12 17.34 -10.32 -1.60
CA GLU A 12 17.00 -9.24 -0.66
C GLU A 12 15.82 -9.63 0.22
N MET A 13 14.76 -10.18 -0.38
CA MET A 13 13.56 -10.61 0.32
C MET A 13 13.79 -11.77 1.28
N SER A 14 14.82 -12.59 1.08
CA SER A 14 15.12 -13.69 2.02
C SER A 14 15.48 -13.20 3.43
N VAL A 15 15.84 -11.92 3.61
CA VAL A 15 16.05 -11.31 4.93
C VAL A 15 14.71 -10.90 5.56
N HIS A 16 13.75 -10.46 4.75
CA HIS A 16 12.47 -9.89 5.20
C HIS A 16 11.28 -10.86 5.14
N SER A 17 11.49 -12.08 4.65
CA SER A 17 10.44 -13.08 4.44
C SER A 17 11.02 -14.50 4.42
N GLU A 18 10.18 -15.50 4.68
CA GLU A 18 10.48 -16.88 4.31
C GLU A 18 10.06 -17.16 2.88
N LEU A 19 10.96 -17.77 2.11
CA LEU A 19 10.78 -17.97 0.68
C LEU A 19 10.44 -19.43 0.39
N LEU A 20 9.25 -19.64 -0.16
CA LEU A 20 8.82 -20.92 -0.72
C LEU A 20 8.94 -20.85 -2.24
N LEU A 21 9.73 -21.74 -2.84
CA LEU A 21 10.01 -21.77 -4.27
C LEU A 21 9.50 -23.06 -4.88
N TYR A 22 8.55 -22.93 -5.80
CA TYR A 22 7.92 -24.05 -6.49
C TYR A 22 8.16 -23.94 -7.99
N ASP A 23 8.39 -25.09 -8.62
CA ASP A 23 8.34 -25.21 -10.07
C ASP A 23 6.91 -25.59 -10.49
N TRP A 24 6.27 -24.70 -11.25
CA TRP A 24 4.92 -24.88 -11.78
C TRP A 24 4.91 -25.32 -13.25
N SER A 25 6.04 -25.83 -13.75
CA SER A 25 6.12 -26.40 -15.10
C SER A 25 5.15 -27.58 -15.28
N GLU A 26 4.79 -28.25 -14.19
CA GLU A 26 3.72 -29.26 -14.12
C GLU A 26 2.57 -28.78 -13.22
N LYS A 27 1.45 -29.52 -13.22
CA LYS A 27 0.30 -29.19 -12.37
C LYS A 27 0.70 -29.38 -10.90
N GLY A 28 0.99 -28.28 -10.20
CA GLY A 28 1.28 -28.31 -8.77
C GLY A 28 0.05 -28.57 -7.92
N GLU A 29 0.30 -29.02 -6.69
CA GLU A 29 -0.69 -29.42 -5.70
C GLU A 29 -0.81 -28.35 -4.60
N PRO A 30 -1.94 -27.64 -4.48
CA PRO A 30 -2.13 -26.57 -3.49
C PRO A 30 -1.96 -27.05 -2.05
N GLU A 31 -2.33 -28.30 -1.77
CA GLU A 31 -2.25 -28.92 -0.44
C GLU A 31 -0.81 -28.95 0.08
N ILE A 32 0.17 -29.23 -0.80
CA ILE A 32 1.58 -29.20 -0.46
C ILE A 32 2.03 -27.78 -0.07
N VAL A 33 1.56 -26.76 -0.81
CA VAL A 33 1.90 -25.36 -0.51
C VAL A 33 1.36 -24.94 0.86
N VAL A 34 0.13 -25.35 1.19
CA VAL A 34 -0.46 -25.06 2.50
C VAL A 34 0.32 -25.78 3.60
N GLU A 35 0.64 -27.06 3.42
CA GLU A 35 1.42 -27.84 4.39
C GLU A 35 2.80 -27.22 4.65
N ASP A 36 3.50 -26.78 3.59
CA ASP A 36 4.79 -26.11 3.73
C ASP A 36 4.66 -24.78 4.49
N ILE A 37 3.63 -23.98 4.22
CA ILE A 37 3.36 -22.74 4.96
C ILE A 37 3.13 -23.02 6.45
N GLU A 38 2.34 -24.05 6.78
CA GLU A 38 2.03 -24.43 8.16
C GLU A 38 3.25 -24.97 8.92
N ARG A 39 4.24 -25.52 8.21
CA ARG A 39 5.50 -26.00 8.78
C ARG A 39 6.51 -24.88 9.07
N ILE A 40 6.29 -23.66 8.57
CA ILE A 40 7.21 -22.54 8.82
C ILE A 40 7.14 -22.14 10.29
N ASN A 41 8.30 -22.10 10.94
CA ASN A 41 8.44 -21.56 12.28
C ASN A 41 8.89 -20.10 12.23
N PHE A 42 8.08 -19.19 12.79
CA PHE A 42 8.39 -17.76 12.88
C PHE A 42 8.98 -17.33 14.23
N ASP A 43 9.39 -18.27 15.08
CA ASP A 43 10.06 -18.01 16.36
C ASP A 43 11.52 -17.58 16.14
N PHE A 44 11.72 -16.33 15.73
CA PHE A 44 13.04 -15.70 15.61
C PHE A 44 13.46 -15.01 16.90
N ASP A 45 14.77 -14.99 17.19
CA ASP A 45 15.30 -14.14 18.26
C ASP A 45 15.03 -12.66 17.95
N LYS A 46 14.83 -11.86 19.00
CA LYS A 46 14.60 -10.42 18.86
C LYS A 46 15.70 -9.74 18.04
N ASN A 47 16.94 -10.17 18.21
CA ASN A 47 18.12 -9.58 17.55
C ASN A 47 18.45 -10.23 16.21
N ASP A 48 17.70 -11.25 15.77
CA ASP A 48 17.93 -11.88 14.48
C ASP A 48 17.63 -10.88 13.34
N PRO A 49 18.53 -10.62 12.38
CA PRO A 49 18.22 -9.76 11.24
C PRO A 49 17.07 -10.29 10.38
N LYS A 50 16.82 -11.60 10.37
CA LYS A 50 15.72 -12.23 9.62
C LYS A 50 14.37 -11.78 10.18
N MET A 51 13.45 -11.35 9.32
CA MET A 51 12.07 -10.94 9.68
C MET A 51 11.98 -9.79 10.71
N ALA A 52 13.05 -9.01 10.89
CA ALA A 52 13.10 -7.95 11.89
C ALA A 52 12.02 -6.86 11.69
N ASP A 53 11.63 -6.61 10.44
CA ASP A 53 10.60 -5.65 10.05
C ASP A 53 9.18 -6.04 10.49
N TRP A 54 8.93 -7.35 10.67
CA TRP A 54 7.65 -7.91 11.11
C TRP A 54 7.47 -7.88 12.62
N ARG A 55 8.57 -7.81 13.37
CA ARG A 55 8.55 -7.76 14.83
C ARG A 55 8.44 -6.31 15.29
N LYS A 56 7.43 -6.02 16.09
CA LYS A 56 7.28 -4.75 16.81
C LYS A 56 7.37 -5.03 18.30
N ASP A 57 8.13 -4.19 18.99
CA ASP A 57 8.51 -4.45 20.37
C ASP A 57 7.41 -4.13 21.36
N ASP A 58 6.57 -3.13 21.05
CA ASP A 58 5.52 -2.67 21.93
C ASP A 58 4.16 -2.47 21.22
N GLU A 59 3.12 -2.27 22.03
CA GLU A 59 1.76 -2.02 21.54
C GLU A 59 1.66 -0.67 20.80
N TRP A 60 2.52 0.29 21.15
CA TRP A 60 2.50 1.62 20.56
C TRP A 60 2.93 1.59 19.10
N ASP A 61 3.98 0.85 18.77
CA ASP A 61 4.46 0.60 17.40
C ASP A 61 3.37 -0.05 16.54
N TRP A 62 2.61 -0.99 17.11
CA TRP A 62 1.46 -1.60 16.44
C TRP A 62 0.33 -0.58 16.21
N CYS A 63 0.05 0.26 17.21
CA CYS A 63 -0.93 1.33 17.10
C CYS A 63 -0.55 2.35 16.02
N GLU A 64 0.71 2.80 16.00
CA GLU A 64 1.21 3.73 14.99
C GLU A 64 1.13 3.12 13.59
N THR A 65 1.55 1.86 13.44
CA THR A 65 1.47 1.12 12.17
C THR A 65 0.01 1.07 11.69
N ARG A 66 -0.93 0.73 12.58
CA ARG A 66 -2.36 0.71 12.26
C ARG A 66 -2.86 2.09 11.84
N MET A 67 -2.52 3.15 12.57
CA MET A 67 -2.93 4.52 12.25
C MET A 67 -2.39 4.97 10.89
N LYS A 68 -1.12 4.67 10.61
CA LYS A 68 -0.46 4.98 9.34
C LYS A 68 -1.23 4.40 8.15
N TYR A 69 -1.60 3.12 8.20
CA TYR A 69 -2.25 2.46 7.06
C TYR A 69 -3.79 2.62 7.00
N THR A 70 -4.45 2.98 8.10
CA THR A 70 -5.93 3.13 8.13
C THR A 70 -6.40 4.57 8.02
N LYS A 71 -5.64 5.54 8.56
CA LYS A 71 -6.01 6.95 8.64
C LYS A 71 -5.16 7.83 7.74
N LEU A 72 -3.86 7.56 7.70
CA LEU A 72 -2.90 8.41 7.00
C LEU A 72 -2.69 8.05 5.51
N LYS A 73 -3.68 7.46 4.83
CA LYS A 73 -3.58 7.12 3.39
C LYS A 73 -3.15 8.32 2.55
N ARG A 74 -3.70 9.51 2.83
CA ARG A 74 -3.35 10.74 2.10
C ARG A 74 -1.87 11.10 2.25
N VAL A 75 -1.31 10.90 3.43
CA VAL A 75 0.11 11.17 3.72
C VAL A 75 0.99 10.19 2.96
N ILE A 76 0.64 8.89 2.96
CA ILE A 76 1.37 7.87 2.20
C ILE A 76 1.34 8.20 0.70
N MET A 77 0.18 8.56 0.15
CA MET A 77 0.06 8.94 -1.27
C MET A 77 0.86 10.20 -1.60
N GLN A 78 1.00 11.14 -0.66
CA GLN A 78 1.79 12.35 -0.87
C GLN A 78 3.28 12.02 -1.07
N TRP A 79 3.80 10.97 -0.44
CA TRP A 79 5.19 10.54 -0.65
C TRP A 79 5.45 9.98 -2.05
N MET A 80 4.40 9.60 -2.80
CA MET A 80 4.51 9.22 -4.21
C MET A 80 4.61 10.44 -5.14
N ASN A 81 4.23 11.64 -4.66
CA ASN A 81 4.27 12.87 -5.45
C ASN A 81 5.63 13.56 -5.36
N VAL A 82 6.70 12.84 -5.72
CA VAL A 82 8.06 13.36 -5.74
C VAL A 82 8.22 14.32 -6.92
N PRO A 83 8.70 15.57 -6.72
CA PRO A 83 8.89 16.51 -7.82
C PRO A 83 9.92 16.00 -8.84
N GLY A 84 9.43 15.42 -9.94
CA GLY A 84 10.24 14.91 -11.05
C GLY A 84 10.70 16.00 -12.02
N ILE A 85 11.29 17.10 -11.51
CA ILE A 85 11.63 18.30 -12.31
C ILE A 85 12.51 17.97 -13.53
N ASN A 86 13.31 16.90 -13.45
CA ASN A 86 14.21 16.45 -14.50
C ASN A 86 13.72 15.22 -15.29
N VAL A 87 12.46 14.81 -15.12
CA VAL A 87 11.87 13.61 -15.76
C VAL A 87 10.64 14.03 -16.55
N PRO A 88 10.79 14.43 -17.83
CA PRO A 88 9.69 15.01 -18.61
C PRO A 88 8.50 14.06 -18.78
N GLU A 89 8.72 12.74 -18.76
CA GLU A 89 7.65 11.73 -18.86
C GLU A 89 6.72 11.72 -17.64
N LEU A 90 7.14 12.29 -16.51
CA LEU A 90 6.34 12.42 -15.30
C LEU A 90 5.72 13.82 -15.14
N LEU A 91 6.10 14.77 -16.00
CA LEU A 91 5.60 16.13 -15.95
C LEU A 91 4.36 16.26 -16.83
N VAL A 92 3.34 16.91 -16.30
CA VAL A 92 2.12 17.26 -17.01
C VAL A 92 2.07 18.78 -17.13
N GLU A 93 1.70 19.28 -18.30
CA GLU A 93 1.57 20.71 -18.52
C GLU A 93 0.44 21.31 -17.65
N GLY A 94 0.64 22.55 -17.20
CA GLY A 94 -0.34 23.20 -16.31
C GLY A 94 -1.73 23.37 -16.92
N GLN A 95 -1.82 23.50 -18.25
CA GLN A 95 -3.10 23.59 -18.95
C GLN A 95 -3.85 22.24 -18.91
N ASP A 96 -3.15 21.14 -19.16
CA ASP A 96 -3.72 19.79 -19.09
C ASP A 96 -4.14 19.42 -17.67
N VAL A 97 -3.36 19.80 -16.66
CA VAL A 97 -3.73 19.61 -15.25
C VAL A 97 -5.04 20.34 -14.92
N LYS A 98 -5.26 21.54 -15.46
CA LYS A 98 -6.52 22.26 -15.27
C LYS A 98 -7.70 21.52 -15.89
N ILE A 99 -7.56 21.11 -17.16
CA ILE A 99 -8.61 20.34 -17.86
C ILE A 99 -8.93 19.05 -17.11
N TYR A 100 -7.89 18.33 -16.68
CA TYR A 100 -8.03 17.11 -15.87
C TYR A 100 -8.81 17.38 -14.58
N ASN A 101 -8.44 18.41 -13.82
CA ASN A 101 -9.14 18.77 -12.59
C ASN A 101 -10.60 19.14 -12.84
N ASP A 102 -10.90 19.94 -13.86
CA ASP A 102 -12.27 20.33 -14.21
C ASP A 102 -13.14 19.11 -14.54
N VAL A 103 -12.58 18.12 -15.26
CA VAL A 103 -13.27 16.85 -15.58
C VAL A 103 -13.45 15.99 -14.32
N VAL A 104 -12.41 15.84 -13.49
CA VAL A 104 -12.48 15.03 -12.27
C VAL A 104 -13.48 15.60 -11.27
N TYR A 105 -13.44 16.91 -11.03
CA TYR A 105 -14.32 17.55 -10.04
C TYR A 105 -15.76 17.77 -10.55
N SER A 106 -16.01 17.66 -11.86
CA SER A 106 -17.36 17.64 -12.42
C SER A 106 -18.01 16.25 -12.40
N ALA A 107 -17.23 15.19 -12.18
CA ALA A 107 -17.76 13.83 -12.10
C ALA A 107 -18.67 13.62 -10.86
N PRO A 108 -19.71 12.76 -10.96
CA PRO A 108 -20.58 12.44 -9.83
C PRO A 108 -19.79 11.92 -8.63
N GLY A 109 -20.06 12.47 -7.44
CA GLY A 109 -19.39 12.07 -6.20
C GLY A 109 -18.01 12.70 -5.94
N MET A 110 -17.39 13.34 -6.93
CA MET A 110 -16.03 13.89 -6.79
C MET A 110 -15.98 15.38 -6.46
N ARG A 111 -17.10 16.10 -6.63
CA ARG A 111 -17.19 17.55 -6.43
C ARG A 111 -16.96 18.01 -4.98
N TYR A 112 -17.35 17.18 -4.01
CA TYR A 112 -17.28 17.49 -2.58
C TYR A 112 -16.61 16.35 -1.82
N ALA A 113 -16.15 16.63 -0.61
CA ALA A 113 -15.61 15.60 0.26
C ALA A 113 -16.63 14.48 0.51
N LYS A 114 -16.13 13.26 0.68
CA LYS A 114 -16.95 12.07 0.95
C LYS A 114 -17.87 12.32 2.14
N GLY A 115 -19.18 12.07 1.96
CA GLY A 115 -20.19 12.28 3.00
C GLY A 115 -20.79 13.69 3.03
N PHE A 116 -20.37 14.60 2.15
CA PHE A 116 -20.88 15.97 2.06
C PHE A 116 -21.51 16.29 0.69
N ASN A 117 -21.87 15.27 -0.10
CA ASN A 117 -22.45 15.46 -1.43
C ASN A 117 -23.96 15.19 -1.45
N LYS A 118 -24.75 16.26 -1.47
CA LYS A 118 -26.23 16.20 -1.51
C LYS A 118 -26.75 15.43 -2.73
N ASP A 119 -26.12 15.61 -3.88
CA ASP A 119 -26.56 14.99 -5.15
C ASP A 119 -26.36 13.46 -5.14
N MET A 120 -25.49 12.97 -4.24
CA MET A 120 -25.27 11.54 -4.00
C MET A 120 -26.10 10.97 -2.83
N GLY A 121 -27.03 11.77 -2.28
CA GLY A 121 -27.93 11.34 -1.20
C GLY A 121 -27.38 11.51 0.22
N ASP A 122 -26.30 12.26 0.42
CA ASP A 122 -25.77 12.55 1.75
C ASP A 122 -26.76 13.41 2.57
N LYS A 123 -27.05 12.97 3.79
CA LYS A 123 -27.97 13.64 4.73
C LYS A 123 -27.22 14.31 5.86
N PHE A 124 -27.89 15.25 6.55
CA PHE A 124 -27.38 15.94 7.74
C PHE A 124 -26.06 16.69 7.51
N ILE A 125 -25.80 17.14 6.28
CA ILE A 125 -24.54 17.74 5.85
C ILE A 125 -24.16 18.94 6.74
N ALA A 126 -25.12 19.80 7.08
CA ALA A 126 -24.88 20.99 7.91
C ALA A 126 -24.49 20.69 9.36
N THR A 127 -24.85 19.51 9.88
CA THR A 127 -24.54 19.09 11.26
C THR A 127 -23.43 18.04 11.32
N LYS A 128 -22.88 17.62 10.17
CA LYS A 128 -21.75 16.69 10.12
C LYS A 128 -20.48 17.43 10.52
N VAL A 129 -19.85 16.96 11.60
CA VAL A 129 -18.52 17.42 12.00
C VAL A 129 -17.48 16.60 11.23
N ARG A 130 -16.58 17.28 10.53
CA ARG A 130 -15.48 16.64 9.79
C ARG A 130 -14.42 16.15 10.79
N PHE A 131 -14.54 14.90 11.23
CA PHE A 131 -13.44 14.21 11.90
C PHE A 131 -12.51 13.64 10.83
N GLU A 132 -11.60 14.47 10.31
CA GLU A 132 -10.48 13.96 9.55
C GLU A 132 -9.43 13.40 10.51
N THR A 133 -9.33 12.07 10.53
CA THR A 133 -8.12 11.33 10.95
C THR A 133 -7.60 10.62 9.72
#